data_AF-A0A814FUB3-F1
#
_entry.id   AF-A0A814FUB3-F1
#
_cell.length_a   1.000
_cell.length_b   1.000
_cell.length_c   1.000
_cell.angle_alpha   90.00
_cell.angle_beta   90.00
_cell.angle_gamma   90.00
#
_symmetry.space_group_name_H-M   'P 1'
#
loop_
_entity.id
_entity.type
_entity.pdbx_description
1 polymer ?
#
loop_
_entity_poly.entity_id
_entity_poly.type
_entity_poly.pdbx_seq_one_letter_code
_entity_poly.pdbx_strand_id
1 'polypeptide(L)'
;MATLVLALNLAHLFQTLSYEEYLYRIRFCWWAAEENGLLGSYHHIEEANVTAVEGNRLKDYVMMLNFDMLASPNYFFGIYESTSLPDTVSSTVKNASLKISQLFRNWFDKEKLPWDDTSLFSISDHFAFVVAGVACGGTFSGAPGIKTFEQRDRYNRMLGHGHGGIAGASFDPCYHQACDTLENINPFVYETMVKSAAYALETFARIPDLYLWLYQSSTTTKN
;
A
#
# COMPACT_ATOMS: atom_id res chain seq x y z
N MET A 1 5.76 0.46 -14.98
CA MET A 1 6.18 1.84 -15.35
C MET A 1 5.49 2.92 -14.49
N ALA A 2 4.22 2.75 -14.10
CA ALA A 2 3.46 3.72 -13.30
C ALA A 2 4.04 4.04 -11.90
N THR A 3 4.61 3.07 -11.19
CA THR A 3 5.19 3.25 -9.84
C THR A 3 6.40 4.20 -9.78
N LEU A 4 7.18 4.31 -10.86
CA LEU A 4 8.31 5.26 -10.95
C LEU A 4 7.81 6.70 -11.00
N VAL A 5 6.72 6.95 -11.71
CA VAL A 5 6.10 8.28 -11.82
C VAL A 5 5.48 8.71 -10.49
N LEU A 6 4.86 7.78 -9.76
CA LEU A 6 4.38 8.02 -8.39
C LEU A 6 5.51 8.53 -7.47
N ALA A 7 6.59 7.78 -7.37
CA ALA A 7 7.68 8.14 -6.47
C ALA A 7 8.44 9.41 -6.92
N LEU A 8 8.57 9.67 -8.23
CA LEU A 8 9.12 10.93 -8.73
C LEU A 8 8.23 12.14 -8.40
N ASN A 9 6.92 12.00 -8.58
CA ASN A 9 5.98 13.09 -8.25
C ASN A 9 5.89 13.33 -6.74
N LEU A 10 5.92 12.27 -5.93
CA LEU A 10 6.01 12.39 -4.48
C LEU A 10 7.31 13.07 -4.05
N ALA A 11 8.46 12.61 -4.56
CA ALA A 11 9.75 13.23 -4.27
C ALA A 11 9.81 14.70 -4.72
N HIS A 12 9.21 15.04 -5.86
CA HIS A 12 9.12 16.42 -6.34
C HIS A 12 8.24 17.28 -5.42
N LEU A 13 7.05 16.81 -5.05
CA LEU A 13 6.19 17.49 -4.09
C LEU A 13 6.92 17.76 -2.77
N PHE A 14 7.71 16.80 -2.28
CA PHE A 14 8.50 16.95 -1.06
C PHE A 14 9.67 17.92 -1.15
N GLN A 15 10.22 18.18 -2.35
CA GLN A 15 11.26 19.19 -2.54
C GLN A 15 10.70 20.61 -2.70
N THR A 16 9.47 20.74 -3.20
CA THR A 16 8.88 22.04 -3.58
C THR A 16 8.03 22.71 -2.50
N LEU A 17 7.58 21.96 -1.48
CA LEU A 17 6.63 22.46 -0.49
C LEU A 17 7.33 22.82 0.81
N SER A 18 7.05 24.03 1.32
CA SER A 18 7.56 24.56 2.58
C SER A 18 6.70 24.10 3.77
N TYR A 19 6.72 22.80 4.07
CA TYR A 19 6.02 22.24 5.21
C TYR A 19 6.95 22.10 6.44
N GLU A 20 6.36 21.98 7.64
CA GLU A 20 7.09 21.60 8.87
C GLU A 20 8.00 20.39 8.63
N GLU A 21 9.14 20.36 9.32
CA GLU A 21 10.16 19.31 9.17
C GLU A 21 9.56 17.91 9.38
N TYR A 22 9.77 17.03 8.41
CA TYR A 22 9.47 15.61 8.58
C TYR A 22 10.33 15.01 9.69
N LEU A 23 9.69 14.25 10.56
CA LEU A 23 10.33 13.66 11.74
C LEU A 23 11.04 12.34 11.42
N TYR A 24 10.79 11.79 10.23
CA TYR A 24 11.32 10.50 9.78
C TYR A 24 11.93 10.60 8.39
N ARG A 25 13.00 9.82 8.16
CA ARG A 25 13.57 9.63 6.84
C ARG A 25 12.65 8.76 5.98
N ILE A 26 12.22 9.31 4.85
CA ILE A 26 11.49 8.56 3.82
C ILE A 26 12.50 7.92 2.86
N ARG A 27 12.32 6.63 2.56
CA ARG A 27 13.10 5.89 1.56
C ARG A 27 12.19 5.31 0.50
N PHE A 28 12.46 5.66 -0.75
CA PHE A 28 11.83 5.02 -1.90
C PHE A 28 12.69 3.85 -2.38
N CYS A 29 12.07 2.71 -2.59
CA CYS A 29 12.71 1.49 -3.08
C CYS A 29 11.98 1.00 -4.33
N TRP A 30 12.74 0.50 -5.31
CA TRP A 30 12.22 -0.21 -6.46
C TRP A 30 12.85 -1.59 -6.46
N TRP A 31 12.02 -2.60 -6.27
CA TRP A 31 12.46 -3.98 -6.17
C TRP A 31 12.57 -4.60 -7.55
N ALA A 32 13.68 -5.30 -7.78
CA ALA A 32 13.89 -6.09 -8.98
C ALA A 32 13.57 -7.56 -8.70
N ALA A 33 13.24 -8.31 -9.75
CA ALA A 33 12.97 -9.75 -9.67
C ALA A 33 11.86 -10.14 -8.66
N GLU A 34 10.86 -9.26 -8.50
CA GLU A 34 9.62 -9.52 -7.76
C GLU A 34 8.90 -10.74 -8.37
N GLU A 35 8.73 -10.74 -9.68
CA GLU A 35 8.09 -11.80 -10.47
C GLU A 35 8.83 -13.15 -10.45
N ASN A 36 10.07 -13.17 -9.93
CA ASN A 36 10.85 -14.39 -9.73
C ASN A 36 10.81 -14.90 -8.28
N GLY A 37 9.90 -14.35 -7.46
CA GLY A 37 9.72 -14.73 -6.06
C GLY A 37 10.31 -13.72 -5.08
N LEU A 38 10.05 -12.42 -5.29
CA LEU A 38 10.40 -11.32 -4.37
C LEU A 38 11.91 -11.21 -4.08
N LEU A 39 12.76 -11.62 -5.02
CA LEU A 39 14.20 -11.80 -4.77
C LEU A 39 14.88 -10.48 -4.33
N GLY A 40 14.49 -9.35 -4.92
CA GLY A 40 15.05 -8.05 -4.57
C GLY A 40 14.72 -7.59 -3.15
N SER A 41 13.45 -7.72 -2.73
CA SER A 41 13.02 -7.32 -1.39
C SER A 41 13.53 -8.29 -0.30
N TYR A 42 13.58 -9.60 -0.58
CA TYR A 42 14.24 -10.57 0.32
C TYR A 42 15.72 -10.27 0.51
N HIS A 43 16.47 -10.07 -0.58
CA HIS A 43 17.89 -9.72 -0.49
C HIS A 43 18.11 -8.43 0.32
N HIS A 44 17.25 -7.43 0.15
CA HIS A 44 17.31 -6.20 0.93
C HIS A 44 17.14 -6.43 2.44
N ILE A 45 16.18 -7.28 2.82
CA ILE A 45 15.94 -7.62 4.23
C ILE A 45 17.13 -8.41 4.81
N GLU A 46 17.70 -9.34 4.05
CA GLU A 46 18.89 -10.10 4.47
C GLU A 46 20.08 -9.18 4.76
N GLU A 47 20.37 -8.24 3.86
CA GLU A 47 21.43 -7.24 4.04
C GLU A 47 21.13 -6.30 5.23
N ALA A 48 19.88 -5.85 5.37
CA ALA A 48 19.46 -5.01 6.48
C ALA A 48 19.61 -5.72 7.84
N ASN A 49 19.48 -7.04 7.88
CA ASN A 49 19.59 -7.82 9.11
C ASN A 49 21.03 -7.93 9.64
N VAL A 50 22.04 -7.83 8.76
CA VAL A 50 23.46 -8.01 9.13
C VAL A 50 24.27 -6.72 9.14
N THR A 51 23.80 -5.67 8.46
CA THR A 51 24.53 -4.41 8.38
C THR A 51 24.59 -3.68 9.73
N ALA A 52 25.69 -2.95 9.96
CA ALA A 52 25.86 -2.05 11.11
C ALA A 52 25.56 -0.59 10.77
N VAL A 53 25.31 -0.26 9.49
CA VAL A 53 25.13 1.12 9.01
C VAL A 53 23.79 1.66 9.48
N GLU A 54 23.80 2.69 10.32
CA GLU A 54 22.59 3.35 10.81
C GLU A 54 21.69 3.83 9.67
N GLY A 55 20.40 3.60 9.83
CA GLY A 55 19.37 3.86 8.82
C GLY A 55 19.23 2.73 7.79
N ASN A 56 20.18 1.78 7.71
CA ASN A 56 20.10 0.59 6.86
C ASN A 56 19.85 -0.70 7.66
N ARG A 57 19.91 -0.65 8.99
CA ARG A 57 19.66 -1.83 9.82
C ARG A 57 18.17 -2.13 9.83
N LEU A 58 17.80 -3.40 9.87
CA LEU A 58 16.40 -3.82 9.91
C LEU A 58 15.64 -3.16 11.06
N LYS A 59 16.25 -3.02 12.23
CA LYS A 59 15.66 -2.36 13.41
C LYS A 59 15.39 -0.86 13.23
N ASP A 60 15.98 -0.23 12.22
CA ASP A 60 15.74 1.18 11.91
C ASP A 60 14.48 1.35 11.03
N TYR A 61 13.89 0.25 10.53
CA TYR A 61 12.70 0.28 9.68
C TYR A 61 11.43 0.32 10.52
N VAL A 62 10.71 1.45 10.45
CA VAL A 62 9.47 1.66 11.21
C VAL A 62 8.27 1.00 10.52
N MET A 63 8.14 1.17 9.21
CA MET A 63 7.06 0.60 8.41
C MET A 63 7.44 0.54 6.93
N MET A 64 6.71 -0.25 6.15
CA MET A 64 6.84 -0.32 4.70
C MET A 64 5.48 -0.13 4.03
N LEU A 65 5.41 0.75 3.04
CA LEU A 65 4.23 0.95 2.19
C LEU A 65 4.51 0.34 0.82
N ASN A 66 3.64 -0.57 0.40
CA ASN A 66 3.76 -1.25 -0.89
C ASN A 66 2.68 -0.78 -1.85
N PHE A 67 3.11 -0.57 -3.09
CA PHE A 67 2.25 -0.08 -4.16
C PHE A 67 2.53 -0.90 -5.40
N ASP A 68 1.70 -1.91 -5.60
CA ASP A 68 1.81 -2.85 -6.70
C ASP A 68 0.48 -2.86 -7.44
N MET A 69 0.51 -2.76 -8.77
CA MET A 69 -0.65 -2.61 -9.65
C MET A 69 -1.70 -1.59 -9.15
N LEU A 70 -1.48 -0.30 -9.44
CA LEU A 70 -2.33 0.81 -8.96
C LEU A 70 -3.33 1.36 -10.00
N ALA A 71 -3.51 0.73 -11.14
CA ALA A 71 -4.26 1.32 -12.25
C ALA A 71 -5.07 0.35 -13.11
N SER A 72 -5.52 -0.78 -12.56
CA SER A 72 -6.19 -1.83 -13.33
C SER A 72 -7.46 -1.31 -14.04
N PRO A 73 -7.76 -1.72 -15.29
CA PRO A 73 -8.87 -1.17 -16.07
C PRO A 73 -10.24 -1.30 -15.40
N ASN A 74 -10.53 -2.47 -14.84
CA ASN A 74 -11.80 -2.82 -14.19
C ASN A 74 -11.71 -2.72 -12.66
N TYR A 75 -10.64 -2.13 -12.13
CA TYR A 75 -10.27 -1.88 -10.73
C TYR A 75 -11.24 -2.19 -9.57
N PHE A 76 -10.65 -2.39 -8.41
CA PHE A 76 -11.24 -1.95 -7.15
C PHE A 76 -10.26 -1.04 -6.40
N PHE A 77 -10.72 -0.30 -5.41
CA PHE A 77 -9.83 0.46 -4.53
C PHE A 77 -9.45 -0.40 -3.33
N GLY A 78 -8.42 -1.24 -3.52
CA GLY A 78 -7.96 -2.19 -2.52
C GLY A 78 -7.06 -1.57 -1.47
N ILE A 79 -7.33 -1.88 -0.21
CA ILE A 79 -6.52 -1.51 0.94
C ILE A 79 -5.98 -2.78 1.58
N TYR A 80 -4.66 -2.87 1.71
CA TYR A 80 -4.02 -4.00 2.37
C TYR A 80 -4.46 -4.12 3.83
N GLU A 81 -4.92 -5.30 4.24
CA GLU A 81 -5.38 -5.60 5.60
C GLU A 81 -4.60 -6.76 6.23
N SER A 82 -4.45 -6.75 7.55
CA SER A 82 -3.53 -7.63 8.29
C SER A 82 -4.19 -8.84 8.98
N THR A 83 -5.52 -8.97 8.95
CA THR A 83 -6.24 -10.09 9.57
C THR A 83 -6.00 -11.40 8.84
N SER A 84 -5.67 -11.35 7.55
CA SER A 84 -5.26 -12.52 6.75
C SER A 84 -3.83 -13.00 7.01
N LEU A 85 -3.01 -12.27 7.77
CA LEU A 85 -1.65 -12.69 8.09
C LEU A 85 -1.65 -13.94 8.99
N PRO A 86 -0.72 -14.89 8.79
CA PRO A 86 -0.66 -16.12 9.57
C PRO A 86 -0.30 -15.86 11.04
N ASP A 87 -0.63 -16.78 11.93
CA ASP A 87 -0.38 -16.66 13.38
C ASP A 87 1.11 -16.65 13.75
N THR A 88 1.99 -17.03 12.82
CA THR A 88 3.44 -16.88 12.96
C THR A 88 3.88 -15.41 12.94
N VAL A 89 3.08 -14.50 12.38
CA VAL A 89 3.32 -13.05 12.45
C VAL A 89 2.82 -12.54 13.80
N SER A 90 3.66 -11.77 14.51
CA SER A 90 3.31 -11.25 15.82
C SER A 90 2.07 -10.37 15.79
N SER A 91 1.24 -10.44 16.83
CA SER A 91 0.05 -9.59 16.99
C SER A 91 0.40 -8.10 16.96
N THR A 92 1.59 -7.74 17.47
CA THR A 92 2.15 -6.38 17.40
C THR A 92 2.27 -5.88 15.96
N VAL A 93 2.83 -6.69 15.05
CA VAL A 93 2.96 -6.33 13.62
C VAL A 93 1.61 -6.32 12.92
N LYS A 94 0.73 -7.28 13.22
CA LYS A 94 -0.64 -7.29 12.68
C LYS A 94 -1.42 -6.03 13.08
N ASN A 95 -1.36 -5.64 14.36
CA ASN A 95 -2.04 -4.46 14.88
C ASN A 95 -1.45 -3.15 14.34
N ALA A 96 -0.13 -3.05 14.22
CA ALA A 96 0.53 -1.89 13.61
C ALA A 96 0.13 -1.76 12.13
N SER A 97 0.11 -2.87 11.38
CA SER A 97 -0.35 -2.90 9.98
C SER A 97 -1.83 -2.52 9.85
N LEU A 98 -2.68 -2.93 10.78
CA LEU A 98 -4.09 -2.54 10.81
C LEU A 98 -4.27 -1.03 10.99
N LYS A 99 -3.44 -0.36 11.80
CA LYS A 99 -3.46 1.10 11.94
C LYS A 99 -3.10 1.79 10.62
N ILE A 100 -2.19 1.21 9.84
CA ILE A 100 -1.87 1.68 8.49
C ILE A 100 -3.09 1.53 7.57
N SER A 101 -3.73 0.36 7.56
CA SER A 101 -4.97 0.12 6.80
C SER A 101 -6.07 1.11 7.17
N GLN A 102 -6.27 1.38 8.46
CA GLN A 102 -7.28 2.33 8.96
C GLN A 102 -7.04 3.76 8.45
N LEU A 103 -5.79 4.20 8.34
CA LEU A 103 -5.47 5.50 7.78
C LEU A 103 -5.89 5.60 6.30
N PHE A 104 -5.63 4.58 5.50
CA PHE A 104 -6.11 4.52 4.12
C PHE A 104 -7.63 4.51 4.05
N ARG A 105 -8.31 3.67 4.86
CA ARG A 105 -9.78 3.59 4.89
C ARG A 105 -10.41 4.94 5.21
N ASN A 106 -9.91 5.61 6.24
CA ASN A 106 -10.35 6.95 6.63
C ASN A 106 -10.18 7.97 5.49
N TRP A 107 -9.11 7.86 4.70
CA TRP A 107 -8.92 8.72 3.53
C TRP A 107 -9.98 8.45 2.45
N PHE A 108 -10.20 7.19 2.06
CA PHE A 108 -11.21 6.84 1.06
C PHE A 108 -12.63 7.23 1.54
N ASP A 109 -12.94 7.03 2.82
CA ASP A 109 -14.21 7.44 3.42
C ASP A 109 -14.39 8.97 3.38
N LYS A 110 -13.34 9.73 3.71
CA LYS A 110 -13.34 11.20 3.65
C LYS A 110 -13.55 11.72 2.22
N GLU A 111 -12.90 11.10 1.25
CA GLU A 111 -13.05 11.40 -0.18
C GLU A 111 -14.35 10.83 -0.78
N LYS A 112 -15.16 10.11 0.03
CA LYS A 112 -16.42 9.46 -0.36
C LYS A 112 -16.25 8.46 -1.51
N LEU A 113 -15.10 7.81 -1.55
CA LEU A 113 -14.75 6.80 -2.54
C LEU A 113 -15.03 5.40 -1.98
N PRO A 114 -15.47 4.44 -2.82
CA PRO A 114 -15.57 3.06 -2.39
C PRO A 114 -14.17 2.50 -2.12
N TRP A 115 -14.08 1.49 -1.27
CA TRP A 115 -12.88 0.69 -1.09
C TRP A 115 -13.25 -0.76 -0.74
N ASP A 116 -12.29 -1.66 -0.87
CA ASP A 116 -12.36 -3.04 -0.39
C ASP A 116 -11.05 -3.42 0.29
N ASP A 117 -11.14 -4.35 1.23
CA ASP A 117 -9.97 -4.93 1.84
C ASP A 117 -9.31 -5.96 0.89
N THR A 118 -7.98 -6.02 0.93
CA THR A 118 -7.19 -7.03 0.24
C THR A 118 -6.07 -7.54 1.15
N SER A 119 -5.69 -8.80 0.97
CA SER A 119 -4.85 -9.51 1.93
C SER A 119 -3.38 -9.03 1.91
N LEU A 120 -2.80 -8.74 3.08
CA LEU A 120 -1.33 -8.63 3.27
C LEU A 120 -0.58 -9.97 3.20
N PHE A 121 -1.30 -11.08 3.09
CA PHE A 121 -0.73 -12.39 2.81
C PHE A 121 -0.62 -12.65 1.29
N SER A 122 -0.92 -11.65 0.45
CA SER A 122 -0.65 -11.71 -0.97
C SER A 122 0.86 -11.67 -1.25
N ILE A 123 1.25 -12.22 -2.41
CA ILE A 123 2.65 -12.29 -2.82
C ILE A 123 2.99 -10.98 -3.53
N SER A 124 3.64 -10.06 -2.81
CA SER A 124 4.30 -8.85 -3.33
C SER A 124 5.35 -8.41 -2.30
N ASP A 125 6.16 -7.40 -2.59
CA ASP A 125 7.39 -7.10 -1.85
C ASP A 125 7.20 -6.76 -0.35
N HIS A 126 6.01 -6.34 0.07
CA HIS A 126 5.70 -6.15 1.48
C HIS A 126 5.87 -7.43 2.32
N PHE A 127 5.71 -8.60 1.71
CA PHE A 127 5.74 -9.87 2.43
C PHE A 127 7.10 -10.13 3.08
N ALA A 128 8.21 -9.76 2.42
CA ALA A 128 9.56 -9.87 2.99
C ALA A 128 9.71 -9.04 4.29
N PHE A 129 9.08 -7.86 4.33
CA PHE A 129 9.08 -6.96 5.49
C PHE A 129 8.19 -7.48 6.61
N VAL A 130 6.98 -7.98 6.29
CA VAL A 130 6.06 -8.57 7.27
C VAL A 130 6.71 -9.75 8.00
N VAL A 131 7.37 -10.66 7.25
CA VAL A 131 8.07 -11.81 7.83
C VAL A 131 9.26 -11.39 8.69
N ALA A 132 9.91 -10.27 8.34
CA ALA A 132 10.99 -9.66 9.12
C ALA A 132 10.51 -8.87 10.35
N GLY A 133 9.20 -8.80 10.60
CA GLY A 133 8.62 -8.13 11.75
C GLY A 133 8.38 -6.63 11.57
N VAL A 134 8.36 -6.13 10.33
CA VAL A 134 8.06 -4.73 10.00
C VAL A 134 6.59 -4.61 9.59
N ALA A 135 5.87 -3.65 10.19
CA ALA A 135 4.49 -3.34 9.83
C ALA A 135 4.40 -2.85 8.39
N CYS A 136 3.39 -3.36 7.67
CA CYS A 136 3.20 -3.06 6.25
C CYS A 136 1.78 -2.58 5.96
N GLY A 137 1.62 -1.89 4.84
CA GLY A 137 0.33 -1.52 4.28
C GLY A 137 0.48 -0.97 2.88
N GLY A 138 -0.59 -0.38 2.35
CA GLY A 138 -0.61 0.19 1.02
C GLY A 138 -1.90 -0.10 0.29
N THR A 139 -1.88 0.06 -1.02
CA THR A 139 -3.06 -0.10 -1.87
C THR A 139 -2.76 -0.96 -3.09
N PHE A 140 -3.84 -1.49 -3.67
CA PHE A 140 -3.82 -2.40 -4.83
C PHE A 140 -5.11 -2.20 -5.62
N SER A 141 -5.05 -2.29 -6.94
CA SER A 141 -6.22 -2.09 -7.79
C SER A 141 -6.83 -3.35 -8.40
N GLY A 142 -6.25 -4.52 -8.09
CA GLY A 142 -6.72 -5.81 -8.58
C GLY A 142 -5.91 -6.34 -9.75
N ALA A 143 -5.89 -7.65 -9.91
CA ALA A 143 -5.15 -8.34 -10.95
C ALA A 143 -6.04 -9.41 -11.62
N PRO A 144 -5.81 -10.74 -11.54
CA PRO A 144 -6.69 -11.69 -12.22
C PRO A 144 -8.02 -11.93 -11.50
N GLY A 145 -8.19 -11.40 -10.28
CA GLY A 145 -9.42 -11.54 -9.50
C GLY A 145 -10.65 -10.99 -10.22
N ILE A 146 -11.81 -11.61 -10.01
CA ILE A 146 -13.06 -11.28 -10.69
C ILE A 146 -13.87 -10.26 -9.90
N LYS A 147 -14.31 -9.19 -10.56
CA LYS A 147 -15.24 -8.22 -9.99
C LYS A 147 -16.62 -8.86 -9.80
N THR A 148 -17.16 -8.81 -8.59
CA THR A 148 -18.50 -9.33 -8.31
C THR A 148 -19.59 -8.33 -8.74
N PHE A 149 -20.83 -8.82 -8.88
CA PHE A 149 -21.97 -7.97 -9.19
C PHE A 149 -22.23 -6.95 -8.07
N GLU A 150 -22.12 -7.39 -6.82
CA GLU A 150 -22.32 -6.55 -5.63
C GLU A 150 -21.28 -5.44 -5.56
N GLN A 151 -20.01 -5.76 -5.85
CA GLN A 151 -18.93 -4.78 -5.87
C GLN A 151 -19.15 -3.76 -6.99
N ARG A 152 -19.46 -4.24 -8.22
CA ARG A 152 -19.80 -3.36 -9.36
C ARG A 152 -20.95 -2.42 -9.01
N ASP A 153 -22.02 -2.94 -8.42
CA ASP A 153 -23.19 -2.13 -8.07
C ASP A 153 -22.92 -1.13 -6.95
N ARG A 154 -22.09 -1.49 -5.96
CA ARG A 154 -21.65 -0.55 -4.92
C ARG A 154 -20.83 0.58 -5.52
N TYR A 155 -19.87 0.27 -6.39
CA TYR A 155 -19.02 1.29 -7.02
C TYR A 155 -19.85 2.19 -7.94
N ASN A 156 -20.79 1.65 -8.72
CA ASN A 156 -21.73 2.46 -9.51
C ASN A 156 -22.55 3.43 -8.66
N ARG A 157 -23.00 3.01 -7.46
CA ARG A 157 -23.75 3.91 -6.56
C ARG A 157 -22.89 5.04 -6.00
N MET A 158 -21.61 4.78 -5.72
CA MET A 158 -20.72 5.75 -5.08
C MET A 158 -20.03 6.68 -6.09
N LEU A 159 -19.63 6.15 -7.25
CA LEU A 159 -18.86 6.87 -8.28
C LEU A 159 -19.74 7.40 -9.42
N GLY A 160 -21.01 6.97 -9.48
CA GLY A 160 -21.92 7.28 -10.58
C GLY A 160 -22.08 6.11 -11.56
N HIS A 161 -23.23 6.10 -12.24
CA HIS A 161 -23.60 5.03 -13.16
C HIS A 161 -22.58 4.87 -14.29
N GLY A 162 -22.03 3.67 -14.45
CA GLY A 162 -21.03 3.34 -15.48
C GLY A 162 -19.59 3.33 -14.95
N HIS A 163 -19.34 3.81 -13.73
CA HIS A 163 -17.99 3.84 -13.14
C HIS A 163 -17.67 2.61 -12.29
N GLY A 164 -18.63 1.73 -12.04
CA GLY A 164 -18.44 0.53 -11.23
C GLY A 164 -17.68 -0.62 -11.90
N GLY A 165 -17.35 -0.48 -13.19
CA GLY A 165 -16.70 -1.53 -13.97
C GLY A 165 -17.66 -2.61 -14.46
N ILE A 166 -17.10 -3.75 -14.85
CA ILE A 166 -17.75 -4.90 -15.46
C ILE A 166 -17.73 -6.06 -14.47
N ALA A 167 -18.91 -6.43 -13.98
CA ALA A 167 -19.07 -7.62 -13.14
C ALA A 167 -18.81 -8.91 -13.97
N GLY A 168 -18.22 -9.91 -13.34
CA GLY A 168 -17.87 -11.18 -13.99
C GLY A 168 -16.59 -11.13 -14.84
N ALA A 169 -15.95 -9.97 -14.98
CA ALA A 169 -14.66 -9.81 -15.62
C ALA A 169 -13.54 -9.64 -14.57
N SER A 170 -12.29 -9.96 -14.95
CA SER A 170 -11.13 -9.70 -14.10
C SER A 170 -10.91 -8.20 -13.87
N PHE A 171 -10.23 -7.84 -12.78
CA PHE A 171 -9.82 -6.46 -12.53
C PHE A 171 -8.81 -5.97 -13.57
N ASP A 172 -7.86 -6.85 -13.92
CA ASP A 172 -6.90 -6.66 -15.00
C ASP A 172 -6.96 -7.86 -15.96
N PRO A 173 -7.52 -7.70 -17.17
CA PRO A 173 -7.58 -8.76 -18.18
C PRO A 173 -6.22 -9.00 -18.86
N CYS A 174 -5.26 -8.09 -18.71
CA CYS A 174 -3.93 -8.18 -19.31
C CYS A 174 -2.84 -8.53 -18.30
N TYR A 175 -3.19 -8.87 -17.05
CA TYR A 175 -2.23 -9.32 -16.04
C TYR A 175 -1.31 -10.42 -16.59
N HIS A 176 0.01 -10.18 -16.53
CA HIS A 176 1.08 -11.07 -17.04
C HIS A 176 0.95 -11.43 -18.52
N GLN A 177 0.31 -10.59 -19.33
CA GLN A 177 0.15 -10.79 -20.76
C GLN A 177 0.79 -9.67 -21.57
N ALA A 178 1.03 -9.94 -22.87
CA ALA A 178 1.65 -8.97 -23.77
C ALA A 178 0.83 -7.68 -23.98
N CYS A 179 -0.46 -7.69 -23.64
CA CYS A 179 -1.31 -6.50 -23.72
C CYS A 179 -1.18 -5.57 -22.51
N ASP A 180 -0.43 -5.94 -21.47
CA ASP A 180 -0.11 -5.04 -20.34
C ASP A 180 0.86 -3.95 -20.80
N THR A 181 0.25 -2.87 -21.29
CA THR A 181 0.87 -1.75 -21.99
C THR A 181 0.33 -0.44 -21.41
N LEU A 182 0.76 0.72 -21.92
CA LEU A 182 0.25 2.00 -21.42
C LEU A 182 -1.26 2.18 -21.70
N GLU A 183 -1.79 1.43 -22.65
CA GLU A 183 -3.20 1.34 -23.01
C GLU A 183 -4.02 0.55 -21.97
N ASN A 184 -3.38 -0.23 -21.08
CA ASN A 184 -4.02 -1.04 -20.03
C ASN A 184 -4.15 -0.30 -18.68
N ILE A 185 -4.19 1.04 -18.70
CA ILE A 185 -4.17 1.87 -17.49
C ILE A 185 -5.48 2.63 -17.38
N ASN A 186 -6.13 2.56 -16.21
CA ASN A 186 -7.22 3.45 -15.84
C ASN A 186 -6.67 4.72 -15.16
N PRO A 187 -6.71 5.91 -15.81
CA PRO A 187 -6.07 7.11 -15.26
C PRO A 187 -6.73 7.62 -13.98
N PHE A 188 -8.05 7.48 -13.85
CA PHE A 188 -8.78 7.88 -12.65
C PHE A 188 -8.36 7.06 -11.43
N VAL A 189 -8.17 5.75 -11.63
CA VAL A 189 -7.73 4.83 -10.57
C VAL A 189 -6.30 5.15 -10.19
N TYR A 190 -5.43 5.31 -11.18
CA TYR A 190 -4.03 5.68 -10.95
C TYR A 190 -3.90 6.97 -10.14
N GLU A 191 -4.59 8.04 -10.54
CA GLU A 191 -4.56 9.32 -9.84
C GLU A 191 -5.07 9.20 -8.40
N THR A 192 -6.18 8.47 -8.21
CA THR A 192 -6.76 8.23 -6.88
C THR A 192 -5.79 7.50 -5.96
N MET A 193 -5.19 6.40 -6.44
CA MET A 193 -4.23 5.60 -5.66
C MET A 193 -2.93 6.37 -5.36
N VAL A 194 -2.48 7.21 -6.30
CA VAL A 194 -1.33 8.10 -6.08
C VAL A 194 -1.63 9.12 -4.98
N LYS A 195 -2.82 9.73 -4.98
CA LYS A 195 -3.24 10.66 -3.92
C LYS A 195 -3.37 9.97 -2.56
N SER A 196 -3.89 8.76 -2.51
CA SER A 196 -3.97 8.00 -1.25
C SER A 196 -2.57 7.69 -0.71
N ALA A 197 -1.63 7.31 -1.57
CA ALA A 197 -0.23 7.09 -1.21
C ALA A 197 0.44 8.36 -0.68
N ALA A 198 0.23 9.50 -1.36
CA ALA A 198 0.73 10.80 -0.95
C ALA A 198 0.23 11.19 0.43
N TYR A 199 -1.08 11.07 0.65
CA TYR A 199 -1.73 11.38 1.93
C TYR A 199 -1.18 10.52 3.07
N ALA A 200 -1.05 9.22 2.85
CA ALA A 200 -0.52 8.31 3.85
C ALA A 200 0.93 8.68 4.22
N LEU A 201 1.78 8.88 3.23
CA LEU A 201 3.18 9.23 3.44
C LEU A 201 3.34 10.56 4.18
N GLU A 202 2.59 11.59 3.78
CA GLU A 202 2.61 12.89 4.44
C GLU A 202 2.14 12.79 5.89
N THR A 203 1.08 12.01 6.14
CA THR A 203 0.53 11.86 7.49
C THR A 203 1.51 11.13 8.40
N PHE A 204 2.07 9.98 7.96
CA PHE A 204 3.01 9.22 8.78
C PHE A 204 4.30 9.99 9.08
N ALA A 205 4.83 10.73 8.12
CA ALA A 205 6.07 11.48 8.28
C ALA A 205 6.00 12.62 9.32
N ARG A 206 4.79 13.00 9.75
CA ARG A 206 4.53 14.08 10.73
C ARG A 206 4.05 13.60 12.09
N ILE A 207 3.79 12.30 12.28
CA ILE A 207 3.38 11.78 13.59
C ILE A 207 4.57 11.92 14.56
N PRO A 208 4.47 12.62 15.71
CA PRO A 208 5.61 12.89 16.59
C PRO A 208 6.43 11.68 17.04
N ASP A 209 5.73 10.58 17.35
CA ASP A 209 6.34 9.29 17.65
C ASP A 209 5.58 8.21 16.88
N LEU A 210 5.93 8.05 15.60
CA LEU A 210 5.33 7.08 14.69
C LEU A 210 5.51 5.64 15.19
N TYR A 211 6.67 5.32 15.80
CA TYR A 211 6.91 3.98 16.31
C TYR A 211 5.97 3.67 17.49
N LEU A 212 5.85 4.59 18.45
CA LEU A 212 4.88 4.51 19.54
C LEU A 212 3.44 4.40 19.00
N TRP A 213 3.08 5.27 18.06
CA TRP A 213 1.76 5.29 17.46
C TRP A 213 1.43 3.99 16.74
N LEU A 214 2.37 3.36 16.04
CA LEU A 214 2.17 2.07 15.36
C LEU A 214 2.15 0.90 16.33
N TYR A 215 3.21 0.74 17.12
CA TYR A 215 3.51 -0.53 17.80
C TYR A 215 3.02 -0.61 19.25
N GLN A 216 2.65 0.50 19.90
CA GLN A 216 2.05 0.44 21.23
C GLN A 216 0.52 0.48 21.17
N SER A 217 -0.12 -0.31 22.01
CA SER A 217 -1.55 -0.20 22.27
C SER A 217 -1.81 1.08 23.05
N SER A 218 -2.80 1.87 22.67
CA SER A 218 -3.35 2.90 23.53
C SER A 218 -3.76 2.24 24.85
N THR A 219 -2.99 2.44 25.92
CA THR A 219 -3.45 2.15 27.27
C THR A 219 -4.61 3.09 27.53
N THR A 220 -5.84 2.61 27.29
CA THR A 220 -7.03 3.24 27.82
C THR A 220 -6.93 3.08 29.33
N THR A 221 -6.33 4.05 30.01
CA THR A 221 -6.63 4.30 31.42
C THR A 221 -8.10 4.64 31.47
N LYS A 222 -8.92 3.61 31.70
CA LYS A 222 -10.27 3.79 32.25
C LYS A 222 -10.06 4.37 33.65
N ASN A 223 -10.16 5.68 33.76
CA ASN A 223 -10.49 6.36 35.02
C ASN A 223 -12.01 6.52 35.08
#